data_AF-A0A3Q1FMC4-F1
#
_entry.id   AF-A0A3Q1FMC4-F1
#
_cell.length_a   1.000
_cell.length_b   1.000
_cell.length_c   1.000
_cell.angle_alpha   90.00
_cell.angle_beta   90.00
_cell.angle_gamma   90.00
#
_symmetry.space_group_name_H-M   'P 1'
#
loop_
_entity.id
_entity.type
_entity.pdbx_description
1 polymer ?
#
loop_
_entity_poly.entity_id
_entity_poly.type
_entity_poly.pdbx_seq_one_letter_code
_entity_poly.pdbx_strand_id
1 'polypeptide(L)'
;MMLRLTSGRVGSLLTRQAAFTSSVRMASHEVSETEDMSQPMYWDRVDVPLPDRAYKDVLTDADKKLKQKETGPWSQLSKEEKIALYRMSFRHTYPEMKRKSDEWKTVMGGIFLFLGFTGLVVWWQRIYVYPQAPRTFEDDWQAKQLQRILDMRINPIQGISSKWDYEKGQWK
;
A
#
# COMPACT_ATOMS: atom_id res chain seq x y z
N MET A 1 -30.19 -46.56 54.79
CA MET A 1 -28.76 -46.79 54.51
C MET A 1 -28.19 -45.45 54.07
N MET A 2 -27.16 -44.96 54.79
CA MET A 2 -26.58 -43.61 54.70
C MET A 2 -25.74 -43.38 53.43
N LEU A 3 -25.36 -42.09 53.24
CA LEU A 3 -24.25 -41.52 52.45
C LEU A 3 -24.69 -40.99 51.06
N ARG A 4 -24.34 -39.80 50.59
CA ARG A 4 -23.42 -38.74 51.04
C ARG A 4 -23.75 -37.46 50.23
N LEU A 5 -23.79 -36.29 50.89
CA LEU A 5 -23.65 -34.99 50.23
C LEU A 5 -22.18 -34.81 49.81
N THR A 6 -21.94 -34.35 48.58
CA THR A 6 -20.70 -33.66 48.23
C THR A 6 -20.99 -32.40 47.44
N SER A 7 -20.56 -31.29 48.02
CA SER A 7 -20.54 -29.92 47.51
C SER A 7 -19.65 -29.79 46.27
N GLY A 8 -20.10 -29.04 45.26
CA GLY A 8 -19.32 -28.65 44.09
C GLY A 8 -19.47 -27.14 43.86
N ARG A 9 -18.37 -26.41 44.05
CA ARG A 9 -18.25 -24.94 44.05
C ARG A 9 -18.59 -24.31 42.69
N VAL A 10 -19.42 -23.26 42.70
CA VAL A 10 -19.63 -22.34 41.57
C VAL A 10 -18.50 -21.29 41.58
N GLY A 11 -17.61 -21.36 40.59
CA GLY A 11 -16.59 -20.33 40.36
C GLY A 11 -17.14 -19.21 39.48
N SER A 12 -17.32 -18.02 40.06
CA SER A 12 -17.70 -16.79 39.36
C SER A 12 -16.54 -16.26 38.52
N LEU A 13 -16.76 -16.02 37.22
CA LEU A 13 -15.79 -15.40 36.31
C LEU A 13 -15.73 -13.89 36.56
N LEU A 14 -14.56 -13.37 36.94
CA LEU A 14 -14.28 -11.94 37.02
C LEU A 14 -13.86 -11.42 35.64
N THR A 15 -14.73 -10.65 35.00
CA THR A 15 -14.43 -9.93 33.76
C THR A 15 -13.62 -8.67 34.08
N ARG A 16 -12.35 -8.61 33.68
CA ARG A 16 -11.54 -7.38 33.73
C ARG A 16 -11.83 -6.53 32.49
N GLN A 17 -12.53 -5.41 32.65
CA GLN A 17 -12.53 -4.33 31.66
C GLN A 17 -11.28 -3.47 31.86
N ALA A 18 -10.48 -3.28 30.81
CA ALA A 18 -9.38 -2.33 30.77
C ALA A 18 -9.84 -1.08 29.98
N ALA A 19 -10.01 0.05 30.68
CA ALA A 19 -10.22 1.34 30.05
C ALA A 19 -8.86 1.92 29.61
N PHE A 20 -8.64 2.01 28.31
CA PHE A 20 -7.52 2.78 27.75
C PHE A 20 -7.93 4.25 27.66
N THR A 21 -7.39 5.10 28.54
CA THR A 21 -7.46 6.56 28.40
C THR A 21 -6.25 7.04 27.61
N SER A 22 -6.43 7.36 26.32
CA SER A 22 -5.40 8.00 25.51
C SER A 22 -5.41 9.52 25.76
N SER A 23 -4.41 10.00 26.49
CA SER A 23 -4.11 11.43 26.62
C SER A 23 -3.43 11.92 25.34
N VAL A 24 -4.17 12.59 24.45
CA VAL A 24 -3.58 13.28 23.29
C VAL A 24 -2.98 14.60 23.75
N ARG A 25 -1.64 14.71 23.75
CA ARG A 25 -0.94 16.00 23.85
C ARG A 25 -1.02 16.67 22.47
N MET A 26 -1.73 17.79 22.39
CA MET A 26 -1.70 18.67 21.21
C MET A 26 -0.31 19.33 21.13
N ALA A 27 0.44 19.03 20.07
CA ALA A 27 1.69 19.73 19.76
C ALA A 27 1.36 21.16 19.31
N SER A 28 2.10 22.14 19.82
CA SER A 28 1.99 23.54 19.44
C SER A 28 2.34 23.70 17.96
N HIS A 29 1.46 24.36 17.20
CA HIS A 29 1.62 24.56 15.76
C HIS A 29 2.56 25.76 15.51
N GLU A 30 3.86 25.49 15.37
CA GLU A 30 4.79 26.46 14.79
C GLU A 30 4.42 26.65 13.32
N VAL A 31 3.98 27.85 12.95
CA VAL A 31 3.64 28.18 11.57
C VAL A 31 4.95 28.33 10.81
N SER A 32 5.29 27.34 9.99
CA SER A 32 6.38 27.46 9.02
C SER A 32 6.09 28.65 8.10
N GLU A 33 7.05 29.56 7.94
CA GLU A 33 6.94 30.64 6.96
C GLU A 33 6.63 30.06 5.58
N THR A 34 5.69 30.67 4.86
CA THR A 34 5.38 30.29 3.49
C THR A 34 6.58 30.64 2.61
N GLU A 35 7.22 29.62 2.02
CA GLU A 35 8.39 29.84 1.18
C GLU A 35 8.03 30.64 -0.09
N ASP A 36 8.89 31.59 -0.45
CA ASP A 36 8.76 32.40 -1.66
C ASP A 36 9.10 31.58 -2.90
N MET A 37 8.07 31.12 -3.60
CA MET A 37 8.20 30.29 -4.81
C MET A 37 8.80 31.02 -6.03
N SER A 38 9.02 32.35 -5.94
CA SER A 38 9.69 33.10 -7.01
C SER A 38 11.21 32.96 -6.98
N GLN A 39 11.78 32.49 -5.87
CA GLN A 39 13.21 32.29 -5.70
C GLN A 39 13.62 30.83 -5.99
N PRO A 40 14.88 30.60 -6.37
CA PRO A 40 15.41 29.24 -6.50
C PRO A 40 15.26 28.47 -5.19
N MET A 41 14.77 27.23 -5.30
CA MET A 41 14.51 26.33 -4.20
C MET A 41 15.58 25.24 -4.15
N TYR A 42 15.94 24.79 -2.95
CA TYR A 42 16.84 23.63 -2.79
C TYR A 42 16.09 22.31 -3.04
N TRP A 43 16.62 21.44 -3.91
CA TRP A 43 16.08 20.10 -4.16
C TRP A 43 17.21 19.07 -4.26
N ASP A 44 17.08 17.96 -3.54
CA ASP A 44 17.96 16.81 -3.69
C ASP A 44 17.51 15.98 -4.90
N ARG A 45 18.22 16.14 -6.02
CA ARG A 45 17.90 15.49 -7.30
C ARG A 45 19.10 14.79 -7.89
N VAL A 46 18.89 13.55 -8.36
CA VAL A 46 19.96 12.73 -8.95
C VAL A 46 20.37 13.27 -10.32
N ASP A 47 19.43 13.84 -11.07
CA ASP A 47 19.60 14.42 -12.41
C ASP A 47 20.17 15.85 -12.38
N VAL A 48 19.99 16.57 -11.28
CA VAL A 48 20.54 17.92 -11.06
C VAL A 48 21.51 17.86 -9.88
N PRO A 49 22.78 17.43 -10.09
CA PRO A 49 23.77 17.22 -9.02
C PRO A 49 24.12 18.49 -8.23
N LEU A 50 23.98 19.65 -8.88
CA LEU A 50 24.34 20.95 -8.35
C LEU A 50 23.08 21.82 -8.35
N PRO A 51 22.35 21.90 -7.23
CA PRO A 51 21.16 22.74 -7.12
C PRO A 51 21.54 24.23 -7.16
N ASP A 52 20.61 25.07 -7.61
CA ASP A 52 20.81 26.52 -7.77
C ASP A 52 21.02 27.26 -6.45
N ARG A 53 20.61 26.62 -5.34
CA ARG A 53 20.72 27.13 -3.97
C ARG A 53 21.41 26.09 -3.09
N ALA A 54 22.11 26.53 -2.05
CA ALA A 54 22.70 25.63 -1.06
C ALA A 54 21.62 25.13 -0.07
N TYR A 55 21.87 24.00 0.60
CA TYR A 55 20.93 23.50 1.60
C TYR A 55 20.78 24.43 2.80
N LYS A 56 21.89 25.01 3.29
CA LYS A 56 21.88 26.01 4.36
C LYS A 56 22.06 27.42 3.79
N ASP A 57 21.04 28.25 3.93
CA ASP A 57 21.13 29.68 3.58
C ASP A 57 21.66 30.53 4.74
N VAL A 58 21.21 30.25 5.96
CA VAL A 58 21.63 30.99 7.15
C VAL A 58 22.81 30.26 7.80
N LEU A 59 23.98 30.87 7.69
CA LEU A 59 25.22 30.33 8.22
C LEU A 59 25.46 30.81 9.66
N THR A 60 25.76 29.88 10.56
CA THR A 60 26.24 30.21 11.91
C THR A 60 27.64 30.83 11.87
N ASP A 61 28.10 31.44 12.96
CA ASP A 61 29.44 32.03 13.00
C ASP A 61 30.56 30.98 12.83
N ALA A 62 30.32 29.76 13.29
CA ALA A 62 31.21 28.63 13.05
C ALA A 62 31.24 28.24 11.55
N ASP A 63 30.07 28.17 10.91
CA ASP A 63 29.94 27.90 9.49
C ASP A 63 30.66 28.97 8.65
N LYS A 64 30.51 30.26 9.00
CA LYS A 64 31.21 31.37 8.32
C LYS A 64 32.73 31.26 8.44
N LYS A 65 33.25 30.92 9.63
CA LYS A 65 34.69 30.66 9.82
C LYS A 65 35.17 29.49 8.97
N LEU A 66 34.36 28.43 8.87
CA LEU A 66 34.67 27.28 8.03
C LEU A 66 34.66 27.63 6.54
N LYS A 67 33.72 28.46 6.08
CA LYS A 67 33.71 29.01 4.70
C LYS A 67 34.92 29.88 4.41
N GLN A 68 35.44 30.62 5.38
CA GLN A 68 36.71 31.35 5.23
C GLN A 68 37.91 30.41 5.12
N LYS A 69 37.89 29.28 5.84
CA LYS A 69 38.94 28.25 5.72
C LYS A 69 38.87 27.49 4.38
N GLU A 70 37.67 27.35 3.82
CA GLU A 70 37.42 26.70 2.52
C GLU A 70 38.15 27.39 1.35
N THR A 71 38.40 28.70 1.43
CA THR A 71 39.13 29.44 0.38
C THR A 71 40.63 29.12 0.35
N GLY A 72 41.16 28.45 1.38
CA GLY A 72 42.55 28.02 1.47
C GLY A 72 42.81 26.62 0.90
N PRO A 73 43.98 26.01 1.18
CA PRO A 73 44.32 24.67 0.69
C PRO A 73 43.52 23.59 1.41
N TRP A 74 42.80 22.75 0.64
CA TRP A 74 41.97 21.67 1.20
C TRP A 74 42.75 20.51 1.83
N SER A 75 44.07 20.49 1.70
CA SER A 75 44.96 19.61 2.44
C SER A 75 45.00 19.93 3.93
N GLN A 76 44.69 21.17 4.32
CA GLN A 76 44.67 21.65 5.71
C GLN A 76 43.29 21.48 6.38
N LEU A 77 42.28 21.02 5.63
CA LEU A 77 40.96 20.73 6.15
C LEU A 77 40.91 19.31 6.71
N SER A 78 40.38 19.17 7.92
CA SER A 78 40.10 17.87 8.52
C SER A 78 38.99 17.14 7.74
N LYS A 79 38.84 15.83 7.99
CA LYS A 79 37.79 15.04 7.35
C LYS A 79 36.40 15.53 7.75
N GLU A 80 36.23 15.91 9.01
CA GLU A 80 35.00 16.41 9.60
C GLU A 80 34.63 17.77 9.02
N GLU A 81 35.62 18.65 8.84
CA GLU A 81 35.44 19.96 8.20
C GLU A 81 34.96 19.83 6.75
N LYS A 82 35.50 18.87 5.98
CA LYS A 82 35.03 18.57 4.62
C LYS A 82 33.59 18.05 4.61
N ILE A 83 33.24 17.19 5.57
CA ILE A 83 31.86 16.67 5.71
C ILE A 83 30.91 17.79 6.12
N ALA A 84 31.34 18.70 7.00
CA ALA A 84 30.55 19.85 7.41
C ALA A 84 30.27 20.77 6.22
N LEU A 85 31.29 21.13 5.44
CA LEU A 85 31.12 21.88 4.18
C LEU A 85 30.14 21.18 3.23
N TYR A 86 30.27 19.85 3.08
CA TYR A 86 29.33 19.07 2.26
C TYR A 86 27.89 19.19 2.77
N ARG A 87 27.66 19.03 4.09
CA ARG A 87 26.33 19.13 4.72
C ARG A 87 25.76 20.56 4.77
N MET A 88 26.58 21.57 4.49
CA MET A 88 26.12 22.95 4.32
C MET A 88 25.60 23.17 2.90
N SER A 89 26.28 22.61 1.90
CA SER A 89 25.88 22.71 0.50
C SER A 89 24.75 21.74 0.14
N PHE A 90 24.79 20.51 0.66
CA PHE A 90 23.87 19.43 0.31
C PHE A 90 23.25 18.79 1.55
N ARG A 91 21.95 18.51 1.48
CA ARG A 91 21.23 17.79 2.54
C ARG A 91 21.52 16.30 2.51
N HIS A 92 21.34 15.66 1.34
CA HIS A 92 21.48 14.21 1.20
C HIS A 92 22.67 13.80 0.32
N THR A 93 23.31 12.70 0.68
CA THR A 93 24.30 12.05 -0.19
C THR A 93 23.61 11.24 -1.29
N TYR A 94 24.30 10.97 -2.39
CA TYR A 94 23.75 10.12 -3.47
C TYR A 94 23.23 8.75 -2.99
N PRO A 95 23.91 8.04 -2.07
CA PRO A 95 23.37 6.82 -1.48
C PRO A 95 22.11 7.05 -0.64
N GLU A 96 22.02 8.16 0.10
CA GLU A 96 20.82 8.52 0.87
C GLU A 96 19.63 8.82 -0.07
N MET A 97 19.84 9.61 -1.13
CA MET A 97 18.82 9.89 -2.13
C MET A 97 18.33 8.64 -2.86
N LYS A 98 19.22 7.68 -3.11
CA LYS A 98 18.91 6.41 -3.80
C LYS A 98 18.40 5.32 -2.85
N ARG A 99 18.23 5.62 -1.56
CA ARG A 99 17.74 4.64 -0.58
C ARG A 99 16.32 4.22 -0.96
N LYS A 100 16.13 2.93 -1.20
CA LYS A 100 14.81 2.37 -1.54
C LYS A 100 13.87 2.43 -0.33
N SER A 101 12.61 2.76 -0.57
CA SER A 101 11.54 2.68 0.43
C SER A 101 10.82 1.33 0.34
N ASP A 102 10.25 0.89 1.46
CA ASP A 102 9.42 -0.32 1.57
C ASP A 102 7.92 -0.02 1.42
N GLU A 103 7.57 1.20 0.98
CA GLU A 103 6.19 1.68 0.86
C GLU A 103 5.34 0.82 -0.09
N TRP A 104 5.96 0.18 -1.07
CA TRP A 104 5.30 -0.75 -1.98
C TRP A 104 4.59 -1.88 -1.22
N LYS A 105 5.12 -2.31 -0.06
CA LYS A 105 4.49 -3.34 0.79
C LYS A 105 3.17 -2.82 1.37
N THR A 106 3.15 -1.57 1.83
CA THR A 106 1.95 -0.90 2.33
C THR A 106 0.91 -0.73 1.22
N VAL A 107 1.34 -0.30 0.03
CA VAL A 107 0.46 -0.15 -1.15
C VAL A 107 -0.17 -1.49 -1.52
N MET A 108 0.64 -2.55 -1.66
CA MET A 108 0.13 -3.89 -1.98
C MET A 108 -0.79 -4.43 -0.89
N GLY A 109 -0.45 -4.22 0.39
CA GLY A 109 -1.30 -4.59 1.52
C GLY A 109 -2.67 -3.90 1.46
N GLY A 110 -2.69 -2.59 1.17
CA GLY A 110 -3.93 -1.83 0.97
C GLY A 110 -4.77 -2.38 -0.18
N ILE A 111 -4.17 -2.64 -1.34
CA ILE A 111 -4.87 -3.22 -2.50
C ILE A 111 -5.54 -4.54 -2.13
N PHE A 112 -4.81 -5.49 -1.53
CA PHE A 112 -5.37 -6.79 -1.17
C PHE A 112 -6.45 -6.69 -0.10
N LEU A 113 -6.32 -5.77 0.85
CA LEU A 113 -7.33 -5.52 1.87
C LEU A 113 -8.65 -5.07 1.22
N PHE A 114 -8.60 -4.10 0.29
CA PHE A 114 -9.80 -3.61 -0.37
C PHE A 114 -10.39 -4.61 -1.37
N LEU A 115 -9.55 -5.40 -2.07
CA LEU A 115 -10.03 -6.50 -2.90
C LEU A 115 -10.74 -7.58 -2.06
N GLY A 116 -10.15 -7.96 -0.92
CA GLY A 116 -10.76 -8.90 0.01
C GLY A 116 -12.09 -8.38 0.54
N PHE A 117 -12.14 -7.11 0.97
CA PHE A 117 -13.37 -6.47 1.43
C PHE A 117 -14.44 -6.41 0.33
N THR A 118 -14.07 -6.07 -0.89
CA THR A 118 -14.99 -6.07 -2.04
C THR A 118 -15.56 -7.47 -2.29
N GLY A 119 -14.72 -8.51 -2.18
CA GLY A 119 -15.16 -9.90 -2.27
C GLY A 119 -16.22 -10.27 -1.21
N LEU A 120 -16.05 -9.80 0.03
CA LEU A 120 -17.04 -9.99 1.10
C LEU A 120 -18.37 -9.30 0.80
N VAL A 121 -18.34 -8.09 0.23
CA VAL A 121 -19.54 -7.36 -0.18
C VAL A 121 -20.28 -8.10 -1.29
N VAL A 122 -19.57 -8.58 -2.32
CA VAL A 122 -20.17 -9.36 -3.42
C VAL A 122 -20.77 -10.67 -2.90
N TRP A 123 -20.09 -11.34 -1.99
CA TRP A 123 -20.60 -12.56 -1.36
C TRP A 123 -21.90 -12.29 -0.56
N TRP A 124 -21.93 -11.21 0.23
CA TRP A 124 -23.14 -10.79 0.95
C TRP A 124 -24.29 -10.48 -0.01
N GLN A 125 -24.04 -9.72 -1.09
CA GLN A 125 -25.04 -9.45 -2.12
C GLN A 125 -25.58 -10.75 -2.75
N ARG A 126 -24.71 -11.75 -2.98
CA ARG A 126 -25.09 -13.03 -3.57
C ARG A 126 -26.05 -13.85 -2.72
N ILE A 127 -25.97 -13.74 -1.39
CA ILE A 127 -26.81 -14.48 -0.44
C ILE A 127 -28.10 -13.73 -0.15
N TYR A 128 -28.03 -12.41 0.07
CA TYR A 128 -29.13 -11.65 0.65
C TYR A 128 -29.85 -10.71 -0.33
N VAL A 129 -29.23 -10.35 -1.45
CA VAL A 129 -29.75 -9.32 -2.36
C VAL A 129 -30.17 -9.92 -3.71
N TYR A 130 -29.37 -10.80 -4.30
CA TYR A 130 -29.66 -11.34 -5.63
C TYR A 130 -30.80 -12.36 -5.61
N PRO A 131 -31.74 -12.29 -6.57
CA PRO A 131 -32.80 -13.28 -6.70
C PRO A 131 -32.23 -14.64 -7.12
N GLN A 132 -33.06 -15.68 -7.00
CA GLN A 132 -32.72 -17.00 -7.52
C GLN A 132 -32.48 -16.94 -9.03
N ALA A 133 -31.49 -17.70 -9.50
CA ALA A 133 -31.22 -17.81 -10.93
C ALA A 133 -32.46 -18.35 -11.64
N PRO A 134 -32.79 -17.87 -12.86
CA PRO A 134 -33.95 -18.35 -13.57
C PRO A 134 -33.76 -19.82 -13.95
N ARG A 135 -34.87 -20.54 -14.10
CA ARG A 135 -34.94 -21.97 -14.46
C ARG A 135 -34.05 -22.35 -15.66
N THR A 136 -33.82 -21.43 -16.59
CA THR A 136 -32.98 -21.66 -17.77
C THR A 136 -31.51 -21.95 -17.45
N PHE A 137 -31.06 -21.69 -16.21
CA PHE A 137 -29.73 -22.05 -15.72
C PHE A 137 -29.68 -23.42 -15.03
N GLU A 138 -30.79 -24.16 -14.95
CA GLU A 138 -30.78 -25.56 -14.52
C GLU A 138 -30.01 -26.42 -15.53
N ASP A 139 -29.23 -27.38 -15.05
CA ASP A 139 -28.33 -28.21 -15.87
C ASP A 139 -29.09 -28.92 -17.00
N ASP A 140 -30.28 -29.47 -16.72
CA ASP A 140 -31.13 -30.13 -17.72
C ASP A 140 -31.59 -29.18 -18.82
N TRP A 141 -31.93 -27.94 -18.45
CA TRP A 141 -32.35 -26.93 -19.42
C TRP A 141 -31.16 -26.49 -20.26
N GLN A 142 -30.00 -26.26 -19.64
CA GLN A 142 -28.77 -25.91 -20.33
C GLN A 142 -28.34 -27.00 -21.32
N ALA A 143 -28.44 -28.28 -20.93
CA ALA A 143 -28.14 -29.41 -21.80
C ALA A 143 -29.10 -29.47 -23.00
N LYS A 144 -30.42 -29.33 -22.79
CA LYS A 144 -31.41 -29.28 -23.88
C LYS A 144 -31.21 -28.08 -24.79
N GLN A 145 -30.87 -26.93 -24.21
CA GLN A 145 -30.58 -25.71 -24.96
C GLN A 145 -29.31 -25.87 -25.79
N LEU A 146 -28.25 -26.47 -25.23
CA LEU A 146 -27.02 -26.79 -25.94
C LEU A 146 -27.28 -27.76 -27.09
N GLN A 147 -28.05 -28.83 -26.86
CA GLN A 147 -28.45 -29.76 -27.92
C GLN A 147 -29.16 -29.02 -29.06
N ARG A 148 -30.15 -28.18 -28.73
CA ARG A 148 -30.86 -27.36 -29.72
C ARG A 148 -29.91 -26.43 -30.49
N ILE A 149 -28.94 -25.80 -29.81
CA ILE A 149 -27.93 -24.93 -30.44
C ILE A 149 -27.10 -25.73 -31.46
N LEU A 150 -26.71 -26.96 -31.13
CA LEU A 150 -25.98 -27.86 -32.01
C LEU A 150 -26.84 -28.34 -33.18
N ASP A 151 -28.08 -28.75 -32.93
CA ASP A 151 -29.03 -29.20 -33.94
C ASP A 151 -29.31 -28.11 -34.98
N MET A 152 -29.44 -26.85 -34.53
CA MET A 152 -29.63 -25.68 -35.39
C MET A 152 -28.31 -25.17 -36.01
N ARG A 153 -27.17 -25.81 -35.72
CA ARG A 153 -25.83 -25.47 -36.21
C ARG A 153 -25.47 -23.99 -36.01
N ILE A 154 -25.70 -23.45 -34.82
CA ILE A 154 -25.38 -22.05 -34.51
C ILE A 154 -23.87 -21.80 -34.59
N ASN A 155 -23.48 -20.81 -35.40
CA ASN A 155 -22.08 -20.41 -35.64
C ASN A 155 -21.18 -21.58 -36.08
N PRO A 156 -21.46 -22.23 -37.23
CA PRO A 156 -20.85 -23.51 -37.59
C PRO A 156 -19.43 -23.41 -38.16
N ILE A 157 -18.93 -22.21 -38.47
CA ILE A 157 -17.60 -22.02 -39.08
C ILE A 157 -16.52 -21.87 -37.99
N GLN A 158 -16.72 -20.95 -37.04
CA GLN A 158 -15.73 -20.61 -36.01
C GLN A 158 -16.27 -20.70 -34.57
N GLY A 159 -17.58 -20.88 -34.41
CA GLY A 159 -18.25 -20.80 -33.12
C GLY A 159 -18.50 -22.16 -32.46
N ILE A 160 -19.53 -22.22 -31.63
CA ILE A 160 -19.81 -23.39 -30.80
C ILE A 160 -20.07 -24.66 -31.62
N SER A 161 -20.88 -24.58 -32.68
CA SER A 161 -21.19 -25.73 -33.53
C SER A 161 -19.99 -26.21 -34.35
N SER A 162 -18.98 -25.38 -34.62
CA SER A 162 -17.79 -25.83 -35.36
C SER A 162 -16.90 -26.77 -34.51
N LYS A 163 -16.99 -26.65 -33.18
CA LYS A 163 -16.25 -27.43 -32.19
C LYS A 163 -16.94 -28.75 -31.81
N TRP A 164 -18.11 -29.05 -32.36
CA TRP A 164 -18.80 -30.31 -32.13
C TRP A 164 -18.58 -31.29 -33.29
N ASP A 165 -18.24 -32.53 -32.97
CA ASP A 165 -18.13 -33.64 -33.91
C ASP A 165 -19.51 -34.30 -34.05
N TYR A 166 -20.21 -33.98 -35.14
CA TYR A 166 -21.55 -34.53 -35.41
C TYR A 166 -21.53 -36.01 -35.80
N GLU A 167 -20.40 -36.54 -36.25
CA GLU A 167 -20.29 -37.97 -36.59
C GLU A 167 -20.14 -38.82 -35.33
N LYS A 168 -19.38 -38.33 -34.36
CA LYS A 168 -19.10 -39.04 -33.10
C LYS A 168 -20.00 -38.64 -31.93
N GLY A 169 -20.77 -37.56 -32.07
CA GLY A 169 -21.64 -37.07 -31.02
C GLY A 169 -20.87 -36.59 -29.78
N GLN A 170 -19.72 -35.95 -29.98
CA GLN A 170 -18.87 -35.44 -28.90
C GLN A 170 -18.18 -34.12 -29.28
N TRP A 171 -17.62 -33.40 -28.32
CA TRP A 171 -16.77 -32.24 -28.60
C TRP A 171 -15.49 -32.69 -29.34
N LYS A 172 -15.08 -31.91 -30.35
CA LYS A 172 -13.85 -32.13 -31.12
C LYS A 172 -12.60 -31.91 -30.27
#